data_AF-A0A3N0J197-F1
#
_entry.id   AF-A0A3N0J197-F1
#
_cell.length_a   1.000
_cell.length_b   1.000
_cell.length_c   1.000
_cell.angle_alpha   90.00
_cell.angle_beta   90.00
_cell.angle_gamma   90.00
#
_symmetry.space_group_name_H-M   'P 1'
#
loop_
_entity.id
_entity.type
_entity.pdbx_description
1 polymer ?
#
loop_
_entity_poly.entity_id
_entity_poly.type
_entity_poly.pdbx_seq_one_letter_code
_entity_poly.pdbx_strand_id
1 'polypeptide(L)'
;MIGTVLGTAGKPVCVEGYAQDFGVPVDAVQFSCDGGATWTSYETPGMDPDCNVNWSFSFTPPMEGRYELLVRAVRPDGRATPQPARVELDIAPAR
;
A
#
# COMPACT_ATOMS: atom_id res chain seq x y z
N MET A 1 -8.52 -0.25 -10.00
CA MET A 1 -7.81 1.05 -9.95
C MET A 1 -8.31 1.75 -8.70
N ILE A 2 -7.45 1.99 -7.71
CA ILE A 2 -7.77 2.87 -6.59
C ILE A 2 -7.76 4.30 -7.16
N GLY A 3 -8.85 5.04 -6.96
CA GLY A 3 -8.91 6.45 -7.37
C GLY A 3 -7.95 7.31 -6.55
N THR A 4 -7.65 8.53 -7.02
CA THR A 4 -6.82 9.47 -6.27
C THR A 4 -7.40 9.73 -4.88
N VAL A 5 -6.57 9.59 -3.86
CA VAL A 5 -6.96 9.82 -2.47
C VAL A 5 -6.63 11.26 -2.11
N LEU A 6 -7.61 12.01 -1.61
CA LEU A 6 -7.43 13.42 -1.21
C LEU A 6 -7.11 13.52 0.28
N GLY A 7 -6.20 14.42 0.63
CA GLY A 7 -5.79 14.64 2.01
C GLY A 7 -5.45 16.09 2.33
N THR A 8 -5.00 16.31 3.56
CA THR A 8 -4.52 17.61 4.05
C THR A 8 -3.20 17.41 4.76
N ALA A 9 -2.23 18.30 4.52
CA ALA A 9 -0.94 18.25 5.20
C ALA A 9 -1.14 18.26 6.73
N GLY A 10 -0.39 17.42 7.43
CA GLY A 10 -0.48 17.26 8.87
C GLY A 10 -1.71 16.49 9.36
N LYS A 11 -2.57 15.98 8.47
CA LYS A 11 -3.71 15.10 8.85
C LYS A 11 -3.49 13.68 8.34
N PRO A 12 -3.95 12.66 9.09
CA PRO A 12 -3.86 11.29 8.65
C PRO A 12 -4.74 11.06 7.42
N VAL A 13 -4.17 10.40 6.42
CA VAL A 13 -4.83 9.92 5.21
C VAL A 13 -4.85 8.40 5.27
N CYS A 14 -6.03 7.82 5.07
CA CYS A 14 -6.23 6.37 5.07
C CYS A 14 -6.36 5.86 3.64
N VAL A 15 -5.60 4.82 3.31
CA VAL A 15 -5.69 4.10 2.05
C VAL A 15 -6.04 2.66 2.37
N GLU A 16 -7.06 2.14 1.70
CA GLU A 16 -7.55 0.78 1.90
C GLU A 16 -7.49 0.01 0.59
N GLY A 17 -7.31 -1.30 0.70
CA GLY A 17 -7.28 -2.17 -0.46
C GLY A 17 -7.22 -3.64 -0.08
N TYR A 18 -6.96 -4.46 -1.09
CA TYR A 18 -6.78 -5.90 -0.92
C TYR A 18 -5.61 -6.41 -1.76
N ALA A 19 -5.00 -7.49 -1.30
CA ALA A 19 -3.97 -8.24 -2.00
C ALA A 19 -4.42 -9.70 -2.18
N GLN A 20 -4.14 -10.28 -3.33
CA GLN A 20 -4.46 -11.67 -3.65
C GLN A 20 -3.45 -12.20 -4.68
N ASP A 21 -3.03 -13.46 -4.55
CA ASP A 21 -2.14 -14.14 -5.49
C ASP A 21 -2.69 -15.54 -5.85
N PHE A 22 -3.92 -15.60 -6.39
CA PHE A 22 -4.64 -16.77 -6.91
C PHE A 22 -4.01 -18.16 -6.67
N GLY A 23 -4.26 -18.75 -5.49
CA GLY A 23 -3.76 -20.09 -5.13
C GLY A 23 -2.38 -20.07 -4.45
N VAL A 24 -1.80 -18.89 -4.23
CA VAL A 24 -0.62 -18.67 -3.41
C VAL A 24 -0.96 -17.72 -2.26
N PRO A 25 -0.60 -18.06 -1.01
CA PRO A 25 -0.74 -17.17 0.12
C PRO A 25 0.00 -15.85 -0.11
N VAL A 26 -0.60 -14.76 0.36
CA VAL A 26 0.11 -13.49 0.54
C VAL A 26 0.71 -13.51 1.94
N ASP A 27 2.03 -13.62 2.03
CA ASP A 27 2.77 -13.75 3.31
C ASP A 27 3.20 -12.39 3.86
N ALA A 28 3.25 -11.36 3.00
CA ALA A 28 3.35 -9.98 3.43
C ALA A 28 2.77 -9.02 2.40
N VAL A 29 2.37 -7.84 2.86
CA VAL A 29 2.09 -6.68 2.01
C VAL A 29 3.17 -5.64 2.26
N GLN A 30 3.76 -5.13 1.18
CA GLN A 30 4.81 -4.13 1.23
C GLN A 30 4.33 -2.80 0.68
N PHE A 31 4.70 -1.72 1.37
CA PHE A 31 4.35 -0.35 1.03
C PHE A 31 5.61 0.47 0.78
N SER A 32 5.58 1.34 -0.23
CA SER A 32 6.66 2.27 -0.51
C SER A 32 6.11 3.66 -0.82
N CYS A 33 6.74 4.69 -0.25
CA CYS A 33 6.38 6.10 -0.43
C CYS A 33 7.44 6.89 -1.21
N ASP A 34 8.49 6.22 -1.70
CA ASP A 34 9.66 6.84 -2.35
C ASP A 34 9.91 6.30 -3.76
N GLY A 35 8.83 5.91 -4.45
CA GLY A 35 8.91 5.37 -5.80
C GLY A 35 9.49 3.94 -5.87
N GLY A 36 9.51 3.22 -4.75
CA GLY A 36 9.97 1.84 -4.68
C GLY A 36 11.45 1.69 -4.33
N ALA A 37 12.10 2.76 -3.85
CA ALA A 37 13.48 2.69 -3.39
C ALA A 37 13.58 1.98 -2.02
N THR A 38 12.63 2.23 -1.11
CA THR A 38 12.49 1.51 0.15
C THR A 38 11.08 0.94 0.30
N TRP A 39 10.99 -0.21 0.96
CA TRP A 39 9.73 -0.95 1.16
C TRP A 39 9.57 -1.33 2.63
N THR A 40 8.47 -0.90 3.23
CA THR A 40 8.06 -1.31 4.58
C THR A 40 7.20 -2.56 4.46
N SER A 41 7.57 -3.62 5.17
CA SER A 41 6.87 -4.91 5.11
C SER A 41 5.92 -5.10 6.28
N TYR A 42 4.72 -5.59 6.00
CA TYR A 42 3.75 -6.01 7.00
C TYR A 42 3.40 -7.47 6.73
N GLU A 43 3.82 -8.35 7.62
CA GLU A 43 3.63 -9.79 7.50
C GLU A 43 2.16 -10.17 7.71
N THR A 44 1.70 -11.13 6.92
CA THR A 44 0.36 -11.74 6.98
C THR A 44 0.49 -13.25 6.97
N PRO A 45 1.16 -13.85 7.98
CA PRO A 45 1.54 -15.25 7.97
C PRO A 45 0.31 -16.15 8.02
N GLY A 46 0.36 -17.26 7.27
CA GLY A 46 -0.65 -18.31 7.33
C GLY A 46 -2.00 -17.93 6.71
N MET A 47 -2.03 -16.93 5.83
CA MET A 47 -3.23 -16.59 5.07
C MET A 47 -3.64 -17.72 4.11
N ASP A 48 -4.95 -17.93 4.02
CA ASP A 48 -5.53 -18.88 3.08
C ASP A 48 -5.25 -18.40 1.63
N PRO A 49 -4.67 -19.24 0.75
CA PRO A 49 -4.40 -18.90 -0.65
C PRO A 49 -5.64 -18.50 -1.46
N ASP A 50 -6.83 -18.90 -1.01
CA ASP A 50 -8.10 -18.58 -1.66
C ASP A 50 -8.76 -17.31 -1.07
N CYS A 51 -8.22 -16.77 0.02
CA CYS A 51 -8.66 -15.52 0.61
C CYS A 51 -7.85 -14.31 0.12
N ASN A 52 -8.50 -13.15 0.14
CA ASN A 52 -7.80 -11.88 -0.01
C ASN A 52 -7.26 -11.40 1.34
N VAL A 53 -6.15 -10.67 1.29
CA VAL A 53 -5.64 -9.90 2.42
C VAL A 53 -6.19 -8.49 2.29
N ASN A 54 -7.17 -8.13 3.11
CA ASN A 54 -7.63 -6.76 3.25
C ASN A 54 -6.66 -5.98 4.13
N TRP A 55 -6.26 -4.80 3.67
CA TRP A 55 -5.32 -3.94 4.38
C TRP A 55 -5.81 -2.50 4.43
N SER A 56 -5.40 -1.81 5.49
CA SER A 56 -5.61 -0.38 5.68
C SER A 56 -4.27 0.22 6.10
N PHE A 57 -3.84 1.25 5.37
CA PHE A 57 -2.58 1.94 5.59
C PHE A 57 -2.87 3.41 5.83
N SER A 58 -2.53 3.87 7.02
CA SER A 58 -2.67 5.28 7.40
C SER A 58 -1.31 5.96 7.42
N PHE A 59 -1.19 7.09 6.75
CA PHE A 59 0.00 7.93 6.81
C PHE A 59 -0.37 9.41 6.92
N THR A 60 0.48 10.20 7.55
CA THR A 60 0.27 11.65 7.72
C THR A 60 1.29 12.39 6.86
N PRO A 61 0.92 12.88 5.67
CA PRO A 61 1.84 13.66 4.85
C PRO A 61 2.21 14.97 5.56
N PRO A 62 3.51 15.29 5.70
CA PRO A 62 3.95 16.48 6.43
C PRO A 62 3.75 17.78 5.65
N MET A 63 3.67 17.70 4.31
CA MET A 63 3.57 18.85 3.42
C MET A 63 2.47 18.64 2.39
N GLU A 64 2.03 19.73 1.77
CA GLU A 64 1.16 19.69 0.59
C GLU A 64 1.91 19.14 -0.62
N GLY A 65 1.15 18.62 -1.59
CA GLY A 65 1.68 18.11 -2.85
C GLY A 65 1.16 16.73 -3.20
N ARG A 66 1.73 16.18 -4.27
CA ARG A 66 1.38 14.85 -4.76
C ARG A 66 2.35 13.80 -4.20
N TYR A 67 1.78 12.79 -3.56
CA TYR A 67 2.50 11.62 -3.08
C TYR A 67 2.09 10.39 -3.90
N GLU A 68 2.99 9.44 -4.03
CA GLU A 68 2.72 8.14 -4.63
C GLU A 68 2.97 7.05 -3.58
N LEU A 69 1.94 6.25 -3.31
CA LEU A 69 2.04 5.04 -2.50
C LEU A 69 2.05 3.84 -3.45
N LEU A 70 3.13 3.06 -3.40
CA LEU A 70 3.23 1.79 -4.07
C LEU A 70 2.90 0.67 -3.10
N VAL A 71 2.10 -0.29 -3.55
CA VAL A 71 1.71 -1.46 -2.76
C VAL A 71 2.00 -2.73 -3.55
N ARG A 72 2.65 -3.72 -2.93
CA ARG A 72 2.88 -5.03 -3.56
C ARG A 72 2.68 -6.16 -2.56
N ALA A 73 2.20 -7.30 -3.05
CA ALA A 73 2.11 -8.52 -2.27
C ALA A 73 3.44 -9.28 -2.35
N VAL A 74 3.78 -10.01 -1.28
CA VAL A 74 4.95 -10.87 -1.19
C VAL A 74 4.49 -12.28 -0.90
N ARG A 75 5.02 -13.22 -1.67
CA ARG A 75 4.80 -14.65 -1.50
C ARG A 75 5.69 -15.25 -0.39
N PRO A 76 5.36 -16.47 0.10
CA PRO A 76 6.20 -17.20 1.04
C PRO A 76 7.62 -17.48 0.53
N ASP A 77 7.83 -17.50 -0.80
CA ASP A 77 9.16 -17.65 -1.41
C ASP A 77 9.96 -16.32 -1.47
N GLY A 78 9.43 -15.25 -0.86
CA GLY A 78 10.00 -13.91 -0.82
C GLY A 78 9.83 -13.11 -2.12
N ARG A 79 9.19 -13.67 -3.16
CA ARG A 79 8.96 -12.94 -4.41
C ARG A 79 7.80 -11.97 -4.25
N ALA A 80 8.05 -10.71 -4.58
CA ALA A 80 7.00 -9.72 -4.66
C ALA A 80 6.29 -9.72 -6.02
N THR A 81 5.08 -9.16 -6.10
CA THR A 81 4.40 -8.95 -7.37
C THR A 81 5.25 -8.07 -8.30
N PRO A 82 5.37 -8.43 -9.60
CA PRO A 82 6.29 -7.74 -10.51
C PRO A 82 5.86 -6.29 -10.80
N GLN A 83 4.55 -6.03 -10.77
CA GLN A 83 3.98 -4.70 -10.91
C GLN A 83 3.29 -4.32 -9.60
N PRO A 84 3.78 -3.30 -8.87
CA PRO A 84 3.09 -2.79 -7.70
C PRO A 84 1.83 -2.03 -8.13
N ALA A 85 0.81 -2.07 -7.29
CA ALA A 85 -0.32 -1.16 -7.37
C ALA A 85 0.15 0.26 -6.99
N ARG A 86 -0.41 1.25 -7.68
CA ARG A 86 -0.10 2.67 -7.46
C ARG A 86 -1.33 3.37 -6.93
N VAL A 87 -1.14 4.14 -5.88
CA VAL A 87 -2.15 5.02 -5.31
C VAL A 87 -1.59 6.44 -5.31
N GLU A 88 -2.25 7.32 -6.06
CA GLU A 88 -1.93 8.74 -6.05
C GLU A 88 -2.64 9.42 -4.89
N LEU A 89 -1.90 10.26 -4.17
CA LEU A 89 -2.38 11.03 -3.04
C LEU A 89 -2.19 12.51 -3.34
N ASP A 90 -3.28 13.28 -3.35
CA ASP A 90 -3.24 14.72 -3.56
C ASP A 90 -3.52 15.43 -2.23
N ILE A 91 -2.50 16.09 -1.70
CA ILE A 91 -2.50 16.65 -0.35
C ILE A 91 -2.58 18.17 -0.44
N ALA A 92 -3.67 18.71 0.07
CA ALA A 92 -3.89 20.15 0.20
C ALA A 92 -3.13 20.74 1.40
N PRO A 93 -2.87 22.06 1.42
CA PRO A 93 -2.27 22.74 2.57
C PRO A 93 -3.08 22.55 3.85
N ALA A 94 -2.37 22.51 4.99
CA ALA A 94 -3.00 22.72 6.29
C ALA A 94 -3.56 24.15 6.32
N ARG A 95 -4.87 24.28 6.58
CA ARG A 95 -5.55 25.58 6.71
C ARG A 95 -5.24 26.23 8.05
#